data_AF-A0A6N7IJ49-F1
#
_entry.id   AF-A0A6N7IJ49-F1
#
_cell.length_a   1.000
_cell.length_b   1.000
_cell.length_c   1.000
_cell.angle_alpha   90.00
_cell.angle_beta   90.00
_cell.angle_gamma   90.00
#
_symmetry.space_group_name_H-M   'P 1'
#
loop_
_entity.id
_entity.type
_entity.pdbx_description
1 polymer ?
#
loop_
_entity_poly.entity_id
_entity_poly.type
_entity_poly.pdbx_seq_one_letter_code
_entity_poly.pdbx_strand_id
1 'polypeptide(L)'
;MLPYVAYLRVYEPLVAFPEPARSAWTVYAVSGDRPSRSAALSVEHRQSLWYLVALPPIVAPERESRHAYIRRFDGTTYICPWHTRLRSWLALAEFRSSMPARVVDSFVPPAVARQVEADFERWKRGNPQVRPHILTSTWQIPLPWFVPFRSSERWLVLGDGAGGGRDTGGPTTAAATRTLGYVTSMAQARRRVARALAVVRRRLGDSAVLVGVEDVGRWLEEFHPRSLVELDYGGLVHLLDDAALRADQSVAEVGAVLSGLDAGQSELAVAMYKRLVTRWRVVQDLETAN
;
A
#
# COMPACT_ATOMS: atom_id res chain seq x y z
N MET A 1 5.58 9.70 -15.32
CA MET A 1 5.93 9.79 -13.88
C MET A 1 5.13 8.72 -13.16
N LEU A 2 5.73 7.96 -12.24
CA LEU A 2 4.94 7.07 -11.37
C LEU A 2 4.29 7.91 -10.27
N PRO A 3 3.07 7.58 -9.81
CA PRO A 3 2.43 8.33 -8.74
C PRO A 3 3.20 8.10 -7.43
N TYR A 4 3.31 9.16 -6.62
CA TYR A 4 3.99 9.14 -5.33
C TYR A 4 3.12 8.46 -4.28
N VAL A 5 3.04 7.13 -4.36
CA VAL A 5 2.13 6.30 -3.55
C VAL A 5 2.91 5.23 -2.82
N ALA A 6 2.61 5.06 -1.54
CA ALA A 6 2.97 3.88 -0.75
C ALA A 6 1.82 2.87 -0.69
N TYR A 7 2.18 1.60 -0.50
CA TYR A 7 1.25 0.49 -0.54
C TYR A 7 1.44 -0.41 0.68
N LEU A 8 0.34 -0.75 1.35
CA LEU A 8 0.30 -1.86 2.31
C LEU A 8 -0.47 -3.01 1.65
N ARG A 9 0.19 -4.14 1.43
CA ARG A 9 -0.33 -5.27 0.66
C ARG A 9 -0.41 -6.54 1.50
N VAL A 10 -1.45 -7.32 1.28
CA VAL A 10 -1.54 -8.70 1.78
C VAL A 10 -1.44 -9.68 0.61
N TYR A 11 -0.54 -10.64 0.75
CA TYR A 11 -0.37 -11.76 -0.16
C TYR A 11 -0.90 -13.03 0.49
N GLU A 12 -1.97 -13.59 -0.06
CA GLU A 12 -2.62 -14.79 0.47
C GLU A 12 -2.13 -16.05 -0.24
N PRO A 13 -1.99 -17.20 0.46
CA PRO A 13 -1.68 -18.45 -0.21
C PRO A 13 -2.86 -18.88 -1.10
N LEU A 14 -2.60 -19.64 -2.17
CA LEU A 14 -3.65 -20.09 -3.10
C LEU A 14 -4.85 -20.78 -2.42
N VAL A 15 -4.62 -21.48 -1.30
CA VAL A 15 -5.67 -22.14 -0.52
C VAL A 15 -6.69 -21.18 0.11
N ALA A 16 -6.35 -19.90 0.28
CA ALA A 16 -7.26 -18.88 0.79
C ALA A 16 -8.37 -18.52 -0.20
N PHE A 17 -8.14 -18.74 -1.49
CA PHE A 17 -9.13 -18.42 -2.53
C PHE A 17 -10.11 -19.58 -2.73
N PRO A 18 -11.42 -19.31 -2.84
CA PRO A 18 -12.42 -20.31 -3.24
C PRO A 18 -12.33 -20.59 -4.74
N GLU A 19 -12.93 -21.69 -5.20
CA GLU A 19 -13.14 -21.92 -6.63
C GLU A 19 -14.25 -21.01 -7.17
N PRO A 20 -14.16 -20.53 -8.43
CA PRO A 20 -13.13 -20.83 -9.44
C PRO A 20 -11.87 -19.95 -9.36
N ALA A 21 -11.80 -19.03 -8.39
CA ALA A 21 -10.70 -18.05 -8.29
C ALA A 21 -9.35 -18.73 -8.03
N ARG A 22 -9.31 -19.78 -7.20
CA ARG A 22 -8.09 -20.55 -6.95
C ARG A 22 -7.51 -21.16 -8.23
N SER A 23 -8.34 -21.80 -9.05
CA SER A 23 -7.91 -22.34 -10.34
C SER A 23 -7.39 -21.25 -11.28
N ALA A 24 -8.10 -20.13 -11.37
CA ALA A 24 -7.67 -18.98 -12.17
C ALA A 24 -6.31 -18.43 -11.70
N TRP A 25 -6.10 -18.28 -10.40
CA TRP A 25 -4.83 -17.80 -9.84
C TRP A 25 -3.70 -18.80 -9.99
N THR A 26 -3.98 -20.10 -9.95
CA THR A 26 -2.99 -21.15 -10.19
C THR A 26 -2.45 -21.06 -11.62
N VAL A 27 -3.33 -20.92 -12.61
CA VAL A 27 -2.96 -20.72 -14.01
C VAL A 27 -2.22 -19.38 -14.20
N TYR A 28 -2.74 -18.30 -13.61
CA TYR A 28 -2.10 -16.99 -13.68
C TYR A 28 -0.69 -16.97 -13.10
N ALA A 29 -0.45 -17.69 -11.99
CA ALA A 29 0.84 -17.71 -11.32
C ALA A 29 1.99 -18.30 -12.16
N VAL A 30 1.67 -19.16 -13.13
CA VAL A 30 2.63 -19.78 -14.05
C VAL A 30 2.63 -19.13 -15.44
N SER A 31 1.68 -18.23 -15.73
CA SER A 31 1.61 -17.52 -17.01
C SER A 31 2.82 -16.59 -17.22
N GLY A 32 3.30 -16.55 -18.47
CA GLY A 32 4.34 -15.63 -18.94
C GLY A 32 3.83 -14.23 -19.32
N ASP A 33 2.54 -14.08 -19.61
CA ASP A 33 1.94 -12.84 -20.12
C ASP A 33 1.54 -11.85 -19.01
N ARG A 34 2.08 -12.03 -17.80
CA ARG A 34 1.78 -11.19 -16.64
C ARG A 34 2.80 -10.07 -16.49
N PRO A 35 2.38 -8.86 -16.04
CA PRO A 35 3.32 -7.81 -15.69
C PRO A 35 4.33 -8.29 -14.64
N SER A 36 5.61 -7.95 -14.85
CA SER A 36 6.62 -8.13 -13.80
C SER A 36 6.26 -7.27 -12.58
N ARG A 37 6.80 -7.61 -11.39
CA ARG A 37 6.57 -6.80 -10.19
C ARG A 37 7.01 -5.34 -10.38
N SER A 38 8.12 -5.12 -11.08
CA SER A 38 8.63 -3.78 -11.40
C SER A 38 7.75 -3.02 -12.40
N ALA A 39 7.11 -3.72 -13.34
CA ALA A 39 6.23 -3.10 -14.33
C ALA A 39 4.78 -2.94 -13.85
N ALA A 40 4.34 -3.74 -12.87
CA ALA A 40 2.95 -3.81 -12.42
C ALA A 40 2.35 -2.44 -12.07
N LEU A 41 3.07 -1.64 -11.30
CA LEU A 41 2.64 -0.28 -10.93
C LEU A 41 2.48 0.63 -12.15
N SER A 42 3.44 0.59 -13.08
CA SER A 42 3.39 1.39 -14.32
C SER A 42 2.23 0.97 -15.22
N VAL A 43 1.92 -0.33 -15.27
CA VAL A 43 0.80 -0.88 -16.05
C VAL A 43 -0.53 -0.43 -15.44
N GLU A 44 -0.73 -0.64 -14.13
CA GLU A 44 -1.95 -0.21 -13.43
C GLU A 44 -2.15 1.31 -13.59
N HIS A 45 -1.09 2.10 -13.34
CA HIS A 45 -1.17 3.56 -13.44
C HIS A 45 -1.51 4.05 -14.85
N ARG A 46 -0.87 3.49 -15.88
CA ARG A 46 -1.15 3.86 -17.28
C ARG A 46 -2.60 3.56 -17.63
N GLN A 47 -3.12 2.42 -17.18
CA GLN A 47 -4.51 2.05 -17.39
C GLN A 47 -5.47 3.01 -16.67
N SER A 48 -5.18 3.39 -15.42
CA SER A 48 -5.96 4.40 -14.69
C SER A 48 -5.96 5.77 -15.39
N LEU A 49 -4.82 6.23 -15.90
CA LEU A 49 -4.75 7.48 -16.67
C LEU A 49 -5.62 7.43 -17.93
N TRP A 50 -5.55 6.34 -18.69
CA TRP A 50 -6.40 6.13 -19.87
C TRP A 50 -7.89 6.21 -19.53
N TYR A 51 -8.29 5.66 -18.39
CA TYR A 51 -9.67 5.71 -17.93
C TYR A 51 -10.12 7.12 -17.51
N LEU A 52 -9.24 7.90 -16.88
CA LEU A 52 -9.56 9.24 -16.42
C LEU A 52 -9.67 10.26 -17.57
N VAL A 53 -8.93 10.08 -18.67
CA VAL A 53 -8.99 10.98 -19.84
C VAL A 53 -10.11 10.64 -20.83
N ALA A 54 -10.87 9.56 -20.58
CA ALA A 54 -12.02 9.20 -21.40
C ALA A 54 -13.17 10.22 -21.27
N LEU A 55 -14.04 10.28 -22.29
CA LEU A 55 -15.21 11.16 -22.31
C LEU A 55 -16.50 10.32 -22.48
N PRO A 56 -17.32 10.13 -21.43
CA PRO A 56 -17.11 10.56 -20.04
C PRO A 56 -15.98 9.77 -19.33
N PRO A 57 -15.44 10.28 -18.20
CA PRO A 57 -14.36 9.61 -17.48
C PRO A 57 -14.83 8.28 -16.87
N ILE A 58 -13.97 7.26 -16.95
CA ILE A 58 -14.20 5.94 -16.38
C ILE A 58 -13.55 5.92 -14.98
N VAL A 59 -14.27 6.39 -13.97
CA VAL A 59 -13.73 6.47 -12.59
C VAL A 59 -13.57 5.12 -11.90
N ALA A 60 -14.29 4.10 -12.36
CA ALA A 60 -14.11 2.72 -11.94
C ALA A 60 -14.26 1.79 -13.15
N PRO A 61 -13.32 0.86 -13.41
CA PRO A 61 -13.43 -0.10 -14.49
C PRO A 61 -14.72 -0.94 -14.42
N GLU A 62 -15.26 -1.32 -15.56
CA GLU A 62 -16.49 -2.14 -15.63
C GLU A 62 -16.28 -3.56 -15.09
N ARG A 63 -15.06 -4.10 -15.21
CA ARG A 63 -14.69 -5.46 -14.78
C ARG A 63 -13.49 -5.41 -13.85
N GLU A 64 -13.43 -6.36 -12.93
CA GLU A 64 -12.26 -6.49 -12.05
C GLU A 64 -11.02 -6.91 -12.86
N SER A 65 -9.87 -6.39 -12.44
CA SER A 65 -8.57 -6.73 -12.99
C SER A 65 -8.29 -8.22 -12.82
N ARG A 66 -7.73 -8.84 -13.86
CA ARG A 66 -7.25 -10.21 -13.84
C ARG A 66 -5.79 -10.30 -13.38
N HIS A 67 -5.21 -9.18 -12.94
CA HIS A 67 -3.82 -9.12 -12.51
C HIS A 67 -3.70 -9.21 -10.98
N ALA A 68 -2.58 -9.80 -10.57
CA ALA A 68 -2.17 -9.91 -9.19
C ALA A 68 -0.64 -9.76 -9.08
N TYR A 69 -0.18 -9.27 -7.93
CA TYR A 69 1.19 -9.46 -7.52
C TYR A 69 1.38 -10.90 -7.02
N ILE A 70 2.52 -11.49 -7.36
CA ILE A 70 2.87 -12.86 -6.99
C ILE A 70 4.14 -12.84 -6.18
N ARG A 71 4.16 -13.59 -5.09
CA ARG A 71 5.36 -13.87 -4.30
C ARG A 71 5.52 -15.37 -4.12
N ARG A 72 6.76 -15.84 -4.14
CA ARG A 72 7.11 -17.22 -3.78
C ARG A 72 8.01 -17.19 -2.58
N PHE A 73 7.65 -17.96 -1.56
CA PHE A 73 8.43 -18.09 -0.34
C PHE A 73 8.23 -19.50 0.21
N ASP A 74 9.34 -20.18 0.50
CA ASP A 74 9.35 -21.54 1.06
C ASP A 74 8.41 -22.52 0.31
N GLY A 75 8.59 -22.61 -1.01
CA GLY A 75 7.76 -23.46 -1.88
C GLY A 75 6.30 -23.03 -2.06
N THR A 76 5.82 -22.04 -1.31
CA THR A 76 4.43 -21.56 -1.35
C THR A 76 4.29 -20.37 -2.28
N THR A 77 3.26 -20.39 -3.13
CA THR A 77 2.86 -19.25 -3.97
C THR A 77 1.79 -18.42 -3.27
N TYR A 78 2.06 -17.13 -3.17
CA TYR A 78 1.16 -16.14 -2.59
C TYR A 78 0.71 -15.13 -3.65
N ILE A 79 -0.56 -14.75 -3.56
CA ILE A 79 -1.26 -13.91 -4.52
C ILE A 79 -1.80 -12.68 -3.80
N CYS A 80 -1.56 -11.51 -4.38
CA CYS A 80 -2.17 -10.25 -3.97
C CYS A 80 -2.89 -9.67 -5.19
N PRO A 81 -4.20 -9.93 -5.36
CA PRO A 81 -4.99 -9.38 -6.45
C PRO A 81 -4.91 -7.85 -6.47
N TRP A 82 -4.85 -7.25 -7.66
CA TRP A 82 -4.81 -5.79 -7.77
C TRP A 82 -6.07 -5.14 -7.23
N HIS A 83 -7.23 -5.81 -7.38
CA HIS A 83 -8.54 -5.30 -7.00
C HIS A 83 -8.76 -3.86 -7.48
N THR A 84 -8.30 -3.54 -8.70
CA THR A 84 -8.29 -2.18 -9.26
C THR A 84 -9.71 -1.62 -9.31
N ARG A 85 -10.73 -2.43 -9.63
CA ARG A 85 -12.13 -1.95 -9.65
C ARG A 85 -12.61 -1.61 -8.24
N LEU A 86 -12.43 -2.51 -7.29
CA LEU A 86 -12.80 -2.25 -5.90
C LEU A 86 -12.07 -1.03 -5.33
N ARG A 87 -10.75 -0.94 -5.53
CA ARG A 87 -9.95 0.20 -5.08
C ARG A 87 -10.37 1.50 -5.74
N SER A 88 -10.82 1.49 -7.00
CA SER A 88 -11.34 2.68 -7.67
C SER A 88 -12.64 3.17 -7.03
N TRP A 89 -13.56 2.27 -6.66
CA TRP A 89 -14.77 2.65 -5.93
C TRP A 89 -14.46 3.27 -4.56
N LEU A 90 -13.54 2.65 -3.80
CA LEU A 90 -13.14 3.15 -2.49
C LEU A 90 -12.43 4.51 -2.61
N ALA A 91 -11.55 4.67 -3.60
CA ALA A 91 -10.88 5.94 -3.87
C ALA A 91 -11.85 7.05 -4.28
N LEU A 92 -12.89 6.75 -5.06
CA LEU A 92 -13.93 7.74 -5.38
C LEU A 92 -14.73 8.15 -4.12
N ALA A 93 -15.07 7.21 -3.26
CA ALA A 93 -15.77 7.51 -2.00
C ALA A 93 -14.92 8.39 -1.08
N GLU A 94 -13.61 8.11 -0.96
CA GLU A 94 -12.65 8.91 -0.21
C GLU A 94 -12.45 10.31 -0.83
N PHE A 95 -12.31 10.39 -2.16
CA PHE A 95 -12.20 11.67 -2.86
C PHE A 95 -13.43 12.56 -2.63
N ARG A 96 -14.63 11.97 -2.64
CA ARG A 96 -15.89 12.69 -2.38
C ARG A 96 -16.04 13.15 -0.93
N SER A 97 -15.50 12.42 0.04
CA SER A 97 -15.60 12.79 1.45
C SER A 97 -14.53 13.80 1.87
N SER A 98 -13.40 13.85 1.16
CA SER A 98 -12.25 14.71 1.48
C SER A 98 -12.21 16.04 0.73
N MET A 99 -12.92 16.16 -0.41
CA MET A 99 -12.86 17.34 -1.28
C MET A 99 -14.21 18.08 -1.37
N PRO A 100 -14.19 19.42 -1.58
CA PRO A 100 -15.41 20.17 -1.86
C PRO A 100 -16.13 19.65 -3.11
N ALA A 101 -17.46 19.57 -3.08
CA ALA A 101 -18.27 19.02 -4.17
C ALA A 101 -17.96 19.65 -5.55
N ARG A 102 -17.71 20.96 -5.61
CA ARG A 102 -17.35 21.64 -6.87
C ARG A 102 -16.05 21.12 -7.49
N VAL A 103 -15.07 20.76 -6.66
CA VAL A 103 -13.80 20.15 -7.12
C VAL A 103 -14.11 18.77 -7.68
N VAL A 104 -14.83 17.95 -6.93
CA VAL A 104 -15.23 16.60 -7.36
C VAL A 104 -15.97 16.64 -8.70
N ASP A 105 -17.00 17.48 -8.83
CA ASP A 105 -17.84 17.59 -10.01
C ASP A 105 -17.06 18.02 -11.27
N SER A 106 -15.93 18.70 -11.09
CA SER A 106 -15.04 19.12 -12.17
C SER A 106 -14.25 17.94 -12.77
N PHE A 107 -13.98 16.89 -11.99
CA PHE A 107 -13.28 15.68 -12.43
C PHE A 107 -14.25 14.53 -12.75
N VAL A 108 -15.37 14.46 -12.01
CA VAL A 108 -16.33 13.36 -12.09
C VAL A 108 -17.72 13.96 -12.20
N PRO A 109 -18.32 14.02 -13.41
CA PRO A 109 -19.65 14.56 -13.59
C PRO A 109 -20.67 13.88 -12.65
N PRO A 110 -21.63 14.63 -12.04
CA PRO A 110 -22.55 14.07 -11.04
C PRO A 110 -23.33 12.83 -11.51
N ALA A 111 -23.66 12.75 -12.80
CA ALA A 111 -24.32 11.57 -13.38
C ALA A 111 -23.43 10.32 -13.33
N VAL A 112 -22.14 10.47 -13.63
CA VAL A 112 -21.14 9.39 -13.55
C VAL A 112 -20.94 8.97 -12.10
N ALA A 113 -20.80 9.93 -11.18
CA ALA A 113 -20.64 9.63 -9.75
C ALA A 113 -21.81 8.81 -9.19
N ARG A 114 -23.05 9.21 -9.50
CA ARG A 114 -24.26 8.48 -9.07
C ARG A 114 -24.33 7.08 -9.65
N GLN A 115 -24.00 6.91 -10.93
CA GLN A 115 -24.00 5.60 -11.57
C GLN A 115 -22.99 4.67 -10.90
N VAL A 116 -21.77 5.15 -10.66
CA VAL A 116 -20.68 4.37 -10.08
C VAL A 116 -20.99 3.98 -8.63
N GLU A 117 -21.61 4.87 -7.86
CA GLU A 117 -22.09 4.59 -6.50
C GLU A 117 -23.17 3.50 -6.51
N ALA A 118 -24.15 3.59 -7.41
CA ALA A 118 -25.19 2.57 -7.56
C ALA A 118 -24.61 1.20 -7.97
N ASP A 119 -23.61 1.19 -8.85
CA ASP A 119 -22.91 -0.02 -9.26
C ASP A 119 -22.11 -0.65 -8.12
N PHE A 120 -21.44 0.18 -7.31
CA PHE A 120 -20.71 -0.30 -6.15
C PHE A 120 -21.65 -0.92 -5.11
N GLU A 121 -22.76 -0.26 -4.78
CA GLU A 121 -23.74 -0.79 -3.83
C GLU A 121 -24.38 -2.09 -4.34
N ARG A 122 -24.68 -2.19 -5.64
CA ARG A 122 -25.15 -3.44 -6.25
C ARG A 122 -24.11 -4.55 -6.12
N TRP A 123 -22.86 -4.26 -6.45
CA TRP A 123 -21.77 -5.23 -6.38
C TRP A 123 -21.52 -5.70 -4.93
N LYS A 124 -21.52 -4.77 -3.97
CA LYS A 124 -21.28 -5.02 -2.55
C LYS A 124 -22.30 -5.97 -1.94
N ARG A 125 -23.58 -5.88 -2.34
CA ARG A 125 -24.64 -6.84 -1.91
C ARG A 125 -24.32 -8.28 -2.29
N GLY A 126 -23.68 -8.52 -3.43
CA GLY A 126 -23.26 -9.86 -3.87
C GLY A 126 -21.87 -10.27 -3.36
N ASN A 127 -21.10 -9.34 -2.80
CA ASN A 127 -19.70 -9.52 -2.43
C ASN A 127 -19.38 -8.96 -1.02
N PRO A 128 -20.18 -9.27 0.02
CA PRO A 128 -20.09 -8.58 1.32
C PRO A 128 -18.75 -8.80 2.05
N GLN A 129 -18.05 -9.89 1.72
CA GLN A 129 -16.78 -10.26 2.34
C GLN A 129 -15.55 -9.84 1.53
N VAL A 130 -15.72 -9.27 0.33
CA VAL A 130 -14.57 -8.89 -0.51
C VAL A 130 -13.95 -7.61 0.03
N ARG A 131 -12.62 -7.58 0.10
CA ARG A 131 -11.81 -6.51 0.67
C ARG A 131 -10.61 -6.20 -0.21
N PRO A 132 -10.14 -4.94 -0.22
CA PRO A 132 -8.94 -4.59 -0.96
C PRO A 132 -7.74 -5.27 -0.30
N HIS A 133 -6.98 -6.04 -1.07
CA HIS A 133 -5.70 -6.61 -0.61
C HIS A 133 -4.59 -5.57 -0.54
N ILE A 134 -4.84 -4.37 -1.05
CA ILE A 134 -3.89 -3.29 -1.17
C ILE A 134 -4.55 -2.02 -0.62
N LEU A 135 -3.99 -1.48 0.45
CA LEU A 135 -4.24 -0.11 0.87
C LEU A 135 -3.21 0.81 0.21
N THR A 136 -3.62 2.03 -0.12
CA THR A 136 -2.78 3.05 -0.76
C THR A 136 -2.77 4.34 0.03
N SER A 137 -1.63 5.03 0.05
CA SER A 137 -1.52 6.39 0.56
C SER A 137 -0.61 7.20 -0.35
N THR A 138 -1.10 8.34 -0.82
CA THR A 138 -0.34 9.30 -1.63
C THR A 138 0.50 10.19 -0.73
N TRP A 139 1.71 10.54 -1.16
CA TRP A 139 2.61 11.52 -0.52
C TRP A 139 3.06 11.25 0.92
N GLN A 140 2.62 10.15 1.52
CA GLN A 140 3.02 9.77 2.87
C GLN A 140 2.85 8.26 3.11
N ILE A 141 3.40 7.80 4.24
CA ILE A 141 3.10 6.49 4.82
C ILE A 141 2.39 6.71 6.15
N PRO A 142 1.12 6.28 6.32
CA PRO A 142 0.44 6.36 7.60
C PRO A 142 1.23 5.65 8.69
N LEU A 143 1.49 6.31 9.81
CA LEU A 143 2.30 5.73 10.90
C LEU A 143 1.85 4.34 11.37
N PRO A 144 0.53 4.04 11.48
CA PRO A 144 0.05 2.71 11.83
C PRO A 144 0.55 1.60 10.89
N TRP A 145 0.89 1.91 9.63
CA TRP A 145 1.39 0.92 8.67
C TRP A 145 2.80 0.41 8.99
N PHE A 146 3.57 1.10 9.84
CA PHE A 146 4.87 0.61 10.29
C PHE A 146 4.77 -0.41 11.43
N VAL A 147 3.67 -0.38 12.21
CA VAL A 147 3.45 -1.23 13.39
C VAL A 147 3.59 -2.74 13.11
N PRO A 148 3.11 -3.29 11.98
CA PRO A 148 3.23 -4.71 11.70
C PRO A 148 4.66 -5.23 11.56
N PHE A 149 5.67 -4.37 11.39
CA PHE A 149 7.01 -4.75 10.91
C PHE A 149 8.11 -4.65 11.98
N ARG A 150 9.26 -5.26 11.69
CA ARG A 150 10.53 -5.03 12.39
C ARG A 150 11.55 -4.43 11.43
N SER A 151 12.50 -3.66 11.97
CA SER A 151 13.57 -3.03 11.19
C SER A 151 14.42 -4.04 10.41
N SER A 152 14.62 -5.24 10.95
CA SER A 152 15.35 -6.35 10.31
C SER A 152 14.63 -6.97 9.11
N GLU A 153 13.33 -6.71 8.94
CA GLU A 153 12.52 -7.22 7.83
C GLU A 153 12.58 -6.30 6.59
N ARG A 154 13.44 -5.29 6.64
CA ARG A 154 13.66 -4.29 5.59
C ARG A 154 14.48 -4.87 4.44
N TRP A 155 14.11 -4.51 3.20
CA TRP A 155 15.02 -4.59 2.06
C TRP A 155 15.04 -3.25 1.33
N LEU A 156 16.21 -2.91 0.80
CA LEU A 156 16.45 -1.71 0.01
C LEU A 156 17.21 -2.12 -1.25
N VAL A 157 16.68 -1.72 -2.40
CA VAL A 157 17.36 -1.78 -3.69
C VAL A 157 17.47 -0.34 -4.17
N LEU A 158 18.69 0.17 -4.25
CA LEU A 158 18.96 1.43 -4.93
C LEU A 158 19.33 1.03 -6.35
N GLY A 159 18.60 1.52 -7.36
CA GLY A 159 18.97 1.25 -8.75
C GLY A 159 20.39 1.76 -9.01
N ASP A 160 21.07 1.20 -10.00
CA ASP A 160 22.39 1.70 -10.40
C ASP A 160 22.24 3.19 -10.75
N GLY A 161 22.94 4.02 -10.00
CA GLY A 161 22.73 5.46 -9.98
C GLY A 161 22.81 6.08 -11.37
N ALA A 162 22.01 7.12 -11.60
CA ALA A 162 22.24 8.04 -12.69
C ALA A 162 23.61 8.72 -12.47
N GLY A 163 24.66 8.16 -13.06
CA GLY A 163 26.04 8.63 -12.89
C GLY A 163 27.01 8.01 -13.89
N GLY A 164 27.05 8.58 -15.10
CA GLY A 164 28.21 8.60 -15.99
C GLY A 164 28.76 7.27 -16.53
N GLY A 165 28.34 6.89 -17.75
CA GLY A 165 29.02 5.84 -18.50
C GLY A 165 28.38 5.59 -19.86
N ARG A 166 29.15 5.81 -20.92
CA ARG A 166 28.78 5.69 -22.34
C ARG A 166 28.10 4.36 -22.69
N ASP A 167 27.09 4.50 -23.55
CA ASP A 167 26.77 3.67 -24.70
C ASP A 167 27.70 2.46 -24.92
N THR A 168 27.26 1.27 -24.53
CA THR A 168 27.64 0.02 -25.21
C THR A 168 26.40 -0.86 -25.35
N GLY A 169 25.95 -1.01 -26.61
CA GLY A 169 24.79 -1.81 -26.98
C GLY A 169 24.93 -3.27 -26.56
N GLY A 170 24.01 -3.71 -25.71
CA GLY A 170 23.79 -5.08 -25.27
C GLY A 170 22.37 -5.20 -24.69
N PRO A 171 21.74 -6.38 -24.70
CA PRO A 171 20.31 -6.51 -24.45
C PRO A 171 19.97 -5.94 -23.07
N THR A 172 19.12 -4.91 -23.05
CA THR A 172 18.67 -4.14 -21.89
C THR A 172 18.39 -5.06 -20.70
N THR A 173 19.37 -5.21 -19.83
CA THR A 173 19.18 -5.71 -18.48
C THR A 173 18.33 -4.66 -17.77
N ALA A 174 17.11 -5.03 -17.41
CA ALA A 174 16.19 -4.13 -16.72
C ALA A 174 16.89 -3.58 -15.47
N ALA A 175 17.28 -2.30 -15.50
CA ALA A 175 17.88 -1.61 -14.37
C ALA A 175 17.05 -1.89 -13.11
N ALA A 176 17.71 -2.34 -12.04
CA ALA A 176 17.04 -2.70 -10.81
C ALA A 176 16.19 -1.51 -10.34
N THR A 177 14.87 -1.69 -10.31
CA THR A 177 13.95 -0.60 -9.96
C THR A 177 14.15 -0.24 -8.49
N ARG A 178 14.51 1.02 -8.24
CA ARG A 178 14.67 1.58 -6.89
C ARG A 178 13.46 1.21 -6.02
N THR A 179 13.68 0.56 -4.89
CA THR A 179 12.64 -0.02 -4.04
C THR A 179 13.06 -0.01 -2.57
N LEU A 180 12.16 0.35 -1.66
CA LEU A 180 12.31 0.17 -0.22
C LEU A 180 11.01 -0.46 0.33
N GLY A 181 11.13 -1.47 1.18
CA GLY A 181 9.95 -2.07 1.81
C GLY A 181 10.25 -3.01 2.97
N TYR A 182 9.18 -3.52 3.58
CA TYR A 182 9.16 -4.46 4.70
C TYR A 182 8.16 -5.59 4.50
N VAL A 183 8.48 -6.81 4.95
CA VAL A 183 7.65 -8.01 4.73
C VAL A 183 7.73 -8.87 5.96
N THR A 184 6.56 -9.30 6.40
CA THR A 184 6.44 -10.17 7.56
C THR A 184 5.31 -11.17 7.34
N SER A 185 5.27 -12.21 8.17
CA SER A 185 4.14 -13.13 8.20
C SER A 185 2.92 -12.48 8.87
N MET A 186 1.72 -12.84 8.44
CA MET A 186 0.45 -12.37 9.04
C MET A 186 0.41 -12.64 10.56
N ALA A 187 0.91 -13.80 11.00
CA ALA A 187 1.01 -14.13 12.42
C ALA A 187 1.88 -13.13 13.20
N GLN A 188 3.04 -12.75 12.64
CA GLN A 188 3.93 -11.77 13.28
C GLN A 188 3.33 -10.36 13.25
N ALA A 189 2.71 -9.96 12.12
CA ALA A 189 2.01 -8.70 11.95
C ALA A 189 0.90 -8.52 12.99
N ARG A 190 -0.08 -9.44 13.04
CA ARG A 190 -1.22 -9.39 13.99
C ARG A 190 -0.75 -9.34 15.43
N ARG A 191 0.26 -10.13 15.81
CA ARG A 191 0.82 -10.12 17.16
C ARG A 191 1.45 -8.76 17.52
N ARG A 192 2.12 -8.09 16.58
CA ARG A 192 2.70 -6.77 16.81
C ARG A 192 1.62 -5.69 16.92
N VAL A 193 0.62 -5.74 16.04
CA VAL A 193 -0.54 -4.84 16.10
C VAL A 193 -1.31 -5.00 17.41
N ALA A 194 -1.60 -6.23 17.83
CA ALA A 194 -2.28 -6.49 19.11
C ALA A 194 -1.52 -5.92 20.31
N ARG A 195 -0.19 -6.05 20.35
CA ARG A 195 0.63 -5.42 21.39
C ARG A 195 0.58 -3.90 21.32
N ALA A 196 0.67 -3.32 20.12
CA ALA A 196 0.59 -1.88 19.94
C ALA A 196 -0.77 -1.34 20.41
N LEU A 197 -1.87 -2.02 20.09
CA LEU A 197 -3.21 -1.69 20.58
C LEU A 197 -3.28 -1.68 22.10
N ALA A 198 -2.75 -2.71 22.76
CA ALA A 198 -2.72 -2.78 24.22
C ALA A 198 -1.93 -1.61 24.84
N VAL A 199 -0.77 -1.28 24.28
CA VAL A 199 0.07 -0.17 24.75
C VAL A 199 -0.61 1.18 24.53
N VAL A 200 -1.08 1.45 23.30
CA VAL A 200 -1.70 2.72 22.92
C VAL A 200 -2.98 2.95 23.71
N ARG A 201 -3.87 1.96 23.81
CA ARG A 201 -5.12 2.09 24.58
C ARG A 201 -4.84 2.40 26.05
N ARG A 202 -3.86 1.71 26.66
CA ARG A 202 -3.51 1.91 28.08
C ARG A 202 -2.83 3.26 28.36
N ARG A 203 -2.01 3.76 27.42
CA ARG A 203 -1.18 4.96 27.65
C ARG A 203 -1.79 6.25 27.11
N LEU A 204 -2.53 6.16 26.00
CA LEU A 204 -3.07 7.32 25.27
C LEU A 204 -4.61 7.35 25.26
N GLY A 205 -5.27 6.30 25.74
CA GLY A 205 -6.74 6.21 25.73
C GLY A 205 -7.33 6.24 24.33
N ASP A 206 -8.55 6.74 24.22
CA ASP A 206 -9.25 6.93 22.95
C ASP A 206 -8.62 8.09 22.17
N SER A 207 -7.76 7.74 21.21
CA SER A 207 -6.96 8.68 20.43
C SER A 207 -7.01 8.34 18.94
N ALA A 208 -6.74 9.31 18.07
CA ALA A 208 -6.64 9.05 16.62
C ALA A 208 -5.56 7.99 16.29
N VAL A 209 -4.51 7.91 17.12
CA VAL A 209 -3.48 6.86 16.99
C VAL A 209 -4.07 5.48 17.26
N LEU A 210 -4.94 5.34 18.29
CA LEU A 210 -5.62 4.09 18.56
C LEU A 210 -6.47 3.66 17.37
N VAL A 211 -7.31 4.57 16.86
CA VAL A 211 -8.19 4.30 15.69
C VAL A 211 -7.38 3.80 14.50
N GLY A 212 -6.28 4.48 14.16
CA GLY A 212 -5.45 4.06 13.02
C GLY A 212 -4.80 2.69 13.19
N VAL A 213 -4.39 2.32 14.41
CA VAL A 213 -3.85 0.97 14.67
C VAL A 213 -4.97 -0.07 14.67
N GLU A 214 -6.17 0.27 15.16
CA GLU A 214 -7.36 -0.60 15.11
C GLU A 214 -7.80 -0.88 13.69
N ASP A 215 -7.78 0.12 12.81
CA ASP A 215 -8.14 -0.04 11.40
C ASP A 215 -7.16 -0.99 10.68
N VAL A 216 -5.85 -0.85 10.93
CA VAL A 216 -4.85 -1.81 10.41
C VAL A 216 -5.09 -3.20 10.98
N GLY A 217 -5.37 -3.33 12.28
CA GLY A 217 -5.67 -4.62 12.91
C GLY A 217 -6.89 -5.31 12.30
N ARG A 218 -8.00 -4.59 12.21
CA ARG A 218 -9.26 -5.07 11.62
C ARG A 218 -9.06 -5.50 10.18
N TRP A 219 -8.38 -4.69 9.38
CA TRP A 219 -8.06 -5.05 8.00
C TRP A 219 -7.22 -6.32 7.92
N LEU A 220 -6.17 -6.45 8.73
CA LEU A 220 -5.34 -7.66 8.75
C LEU A 220 -6.12 -8.91 9.18
N GLU A 221 -7.13 -8.79 10.04
CA GLU A 221 -7.96 -9.90 10.54
C GLU A 221 -8.83 -10.54 9.44
N GLU A 222 -9.14 -9.79 8.38
CA GLU A 222 -10.00 -10.25 7.28
C GLU A 222 -9.33 -11.28 6.37
N PHE A 223 -8.00 -11.44 6.45
CA PHE A 223 -7.22 -12.32 5.57
C PHE A 223 -6.85 -13.65 6.22
N HIS A 224 -6.38 -14.59 5.39
CA HIS A 224 -5.93 -15.90 5.84
C HIS A 224 -4.71 -15.80 6.80
N PRO A 225 -4.65 -16.58 7.89
CA PRO A 225 -3.61 -16.44 8.93
C PRO A 225 -2.18 -16.80 8.47
N ARG A 226 -2.05 -17.54 7.36
CA ARG A 226 -0.75 -17.86 6.74
C ARG A 226 -0.31 -16.87 5.66
N SER A 227 -1.00 -15.75 5.50
CA SER A 227 -0.66 -14.71 4.51
C SER A 227 0.63 -13.97 4.86
N LEU A 228 1.16 -13.21 3.90
CA LEU A 228 2.27 -12.27 4.10
C LEU A 228 1.75 -10.84 4.03
N VAL A 229 2.33 -9.95 4.82
CA VAL A 229 2.05 -8.51 4.79
C VAL A 229 3.28 -7.80 4.26
N GLU A 230 3.10 -6.87 3.34
CA GLU A 230 4.16 -6.08 2.71
C GLU A 230 3.85 -4.60 2.83
N LEU A 231 4.80 -3.81 3.32
CA LEU A 231 4.85 -2.37 3.13
C LEU A 231 5.83 -2.07 2.01
N ASP A 232 5.36 -1.39 0.97
CA ASP A 232 6.15 -0.96 -0.17
C ASP A 232 6.08 0.56 -0.29
N TYR A 233 7.24 1.22 -0.26
CA TYR A 233 7.33 2.67 -0.37
C TYR A 233 6.94 3.15 -1.77
N GLY A 234 6.86 2.23 -2.75
CA GLY A 234 6.32 2.49 -4.07
C GLY A 234 6.98 3.69 -4.73
N GLY A 235 6.18 4.66 -5.19
CA GLY A 235 6.70 5.85 -5.86
C GLY A 235 7.42 6.83 -4.94
N LEU A 236 7.23 6.74 -3.61
CA LEU A 236 7.85 7.66 -2.64
C LEU A 236 9.38 7.54 -2.63
N VAL A 237 9.93 6.40 -3.04
CA VAL A 237 11.38 6.22 -3.17
C VAL A 237 12.02 7.20 -4.16
N HIS A 238 11.24 7.82 -5.04
CA HIS A 238 11.72 8.82 -6.00
C HIS A 238 11.70 10.25 -5.44
N LEU A 239 11.09 10.49 -4.28
CA LEU A 239 11.11 11.77 -3.57
C LEU A 239 12.30 11.89 -2.60
N LEU A 240 12.96 10.78 -2.30
CA LEU A 240 14.05 10.70 -1.34
C LEU A 240 15.36 10.41 -2.07
N ASP A 241 16.47 11.00 -1.64
CA ASP A 241 17.79 10.63 -2.13
C ASP A 241 18.29 9.30 -1.51
N ASP A 242 19.41 8.78 -2.02
CA ASP A 242 19.92 7.49 -1.56
C ASP A 242 20.38 7.51 -0.11
N ALA A 243 20.85 8.65 0.40
CA ALA A 243 21.27 8.79 1.78
C ALA A 243 20.06 8.74 2.71
N ALA A 244 18.98 9.45 2.38
CA ALA A 244 17.70 9.44 3.07
C ALA A 244 17.08 8.05 3.08
N LEU A 245 17.06 7.35 1.93
CA LEU A 245 16.56 5.97 1.88
C LEU A 245 17.39 5.01 2.73
N ARG A 246 18.73 5.12 2.72
CA ARG A 246 19.60 4.28 3.57
C ARG A 246 19.37 4.57 5.05
N ALA A 247 19.24 5.85 5.41
CA ALA A 247 19.05 6.33 6.78
C ALA A 247 17.62 6.18 7.31
N ASP A 248 16.64 5.80 6.49
CA ASP A 248 15.28 5.57 6.96
C ASP A 248 15.24 4.45 8.00
N GLN A 249 14.71 4.81 9.18
CA GLN A 249 14.55 3.94 10.34
C GLN A 249 13.11 4.00 10.85
N SER A 250 12.15 4.30 9.98
CA SER A 250 10.77 4.61 10.38
C SER A 250 10.12 3.47 11.19
N VAL A 251 10.33 2.21 10.79
CA VAL A 251 9.86 1.03 11.55
C VAL A 251 10.57 0.88 12.90
N ALA A 252 11.87 1.16 12.98
CA ALA A 252 12.61 1.07 14.24
C ALA A 252 12.13 2.15 15.24
N GLU A 253 11.89 3.36 14.74
CA GLU A 253 11.41 4.48 15.54
C GLU A 253 9.99 4.26 16.05
N VAL A 254 9.06 3.76 15.23
CA VAL A 254 7.72 3.36 15.70
C VAL A 254 7.82 2.28 16.78
N GLY A 255 8.71 1.30 16.60
CA GLY A 255 9.01 0.30 17.63
C GLY A 255 9.49 0.93 18.94
N ALA A 256 10.45 1.86 18.86
CA ALA A 256 10.99 2.57 20.02
C ALA A 256 9.95 3.45 20.72
N VAL A 257 9.05 4.12 19.96
CA VAL A 257 7.92 4.87 20.52
C VAL A 257 7.02 3.94 21.33
N LEU A 258 6.61 2.81 20.76
CA LEU A 258 5.74 1.85 21.44
C LEU A 258 6.40 1.24 22.69
N SER A 259 7.68 0.85 22.59
CA SER A 259 8.44 0.35 23.74
C SER A 259 8.63 1.39 24.83
N GLY A 260 8.93 2.65 24.47
CA GLY A 260 9.06 3.75 25.41
C GLY A 260 7.74 4.04 26.13
N LEU A 261 6.62 4.07 25.39
CA LEU A 261 5.28 4.19 25.98
C LEU A 261 4.98 3.03 26.93
N ASP A 262 5.29 1.79 26.56
CA ASP A 262 5.07 0.62 27.42
C ASP A 262 5.88 0.72 28.72
N ALA A 263 7.16 1.07 28.62
CA ALA A 263 8.08 1.23 29.76
C ALA A 263 7.89 2.51 30.59
N GLY A 264 6.98 3.42 30.19
CA GLY A 264 6.78 4.71 30.86
C GLY A 264 7.88 5.75 30.58
N GLN A 265 8.72 5.51 29.57
CA GLN A 265 9.79 6.40 29.11
C GLN A 265 9.23 7.43 28.12
N SER A 266 8.31 8.28 28.58
CA SER A 266 7.57 9.21 27.73
C SER A 266 8.47 10.17 26.95
N GLU A 267 9.56 10.65 27.54
CA GLU A 267 10.50 11.57 26.87
C GLU A 267 11.17 10.93 25.66
N LEU A 268 11.64 9.68 25.80
CA LEU A 268 12.23 8.91 24.71
C LEU A 268 11.19 8.67 23.61
N ALA A 269 9.97 8.27 23.99
CA ALA A 269 8.89 8.05 23.02
C ALA A 269 8.56 9.34 22.24
N VAL A 270 8.48 10.49 22.92
CA VAL A 270 8.24 11.79 22.27
C VAL A 270 9.40 12.17 21.35
N ALA A 271 10.65 11.96 21.77
CA ALA A 271 11.82 12.26 20.94
C ALA A 271 11.84 11.42 19.65
N MET A 272 11.57 10.12 19.75
CA MET A 272 11.50 9.23 18.58
C MET A 272 10.32 9.57 17.67
N TYR A 273 9.16 9.89 18.24
CA TYR A 273 7.99 10.34 17.48
C TYR A 273 8.28 11.63 16.71
N LYS A 274 8.88 12.63 17.37
CA LYS A 274 9.26 13.89 16.72
C LYS A 274 10.24 13.65 15.56
N ARG A 275 11.23 12.79 15.74
CA ARG A 275 12.19 12.44 14.67
C ARG A 275 11.50 11.83 13.45
N LEU A 276 10.55 10.92 13.69
CA LEU A 276 9.76 10.29 12.64
C LEU A 276 8.90 11.31 11.88
N VAL A 277 8.16 12.15 12.61
CA VAL A 277 7.32 13.21 12.00
C VAL A 277 8.18 14.19 11.20
N THR A 278 9.30 14.65 11.75
CA THR A 278 10.22 15.56 11.04
C THR A 278 10.75 14.94 9.74
N ARG A 279 11.07 13.64 9.72
CA ARG A 279 11.51 12.97 8.48
C ARG A 279 10.43 13.01 7.40
N TRP A 280 9.19 12.66 7.76
CA TRP A 280 8.10 12.55 6.80
C TRP A 280 7.51 13.90 6.41
N ARG A 281 7.68 14.93 7.24
CA ARG A 281 7.27 16.30 6.92
C ARG A 281 7.94 16.81 5.63
N VAL A 282 9.20 16.46 5.38
CA VAL A 282 9.89 16.84 4.13
C VAL A 282 9.15 16.32 2.89
N VAL A 283 8.57 15.12 2.97
CA VAL A 283 7.80 14.54 1.86
C VAL A 283 6.43 15.21 1.74
N GLN A 284 5.79 15.53 2.86
CA GLN A 284 4.50 16.26 2.89
C GLN A 284 4.64 17.70 2.38
N ASP A 285 5.74 18.39 2.69
CA ASP A 285 5.98 19.75 2.20
C ASP A 285 6.07 19.77 0.65
N LEU A 286 6.59 18.69 0.03
CA LEU A 286 6.59 18.53 -1.43
C LEU A 286 5.18 18.36 -2.01
N GLU A 287 4.25 17.74 -1.29
CA GLU A 287 2.85 17.65 -1.73
C GLU A 287 2.22 19.04 -1.80
N THR A 288 2.42 19.87 -0.78
CA THR A 288 1.84 21.22 -0.72
C THR A 288 2.44 22.20 -1.72
N ALA A 289 3.63 21.90 -2.25
CA ALA A 289 4.32 22.73 -3.23
C ALA A 289 3.93 22.41 -4.69
N ASN A 290 3.16 21.33 -4.93
CA ASN A 290 2.63 20.94 -6.23
C ASN A 290 1.17 21.38 -6.41
#